data_AF-A0A285L2S4-F1
#
_entry.id   AF-A0A285L2S4-F1
#
_cell.length_a   1.000
_cell.length_b   1.000
_cell.length_c   1.000
_cell.angle_alpha   90.00
_cell.angle_beta   90.00
_cell.angle_gamma   90.00
#
_symmetry.space_group_name_H-M   'P 1'
#
loop_
_entity.id
_entity.type
_entity.pdbx_description
1 polymer ?
#
loop_
_entity_poly.entity_id
_entity_poly.type
_entity_poly.pdbx_seq_one_letter_code
_entity_poly.pdbx_strand_id
1 'polypeptide(L)'
;MQQSNSNPTDASTAAERLDDDDYPAYSMGRAAAILGVTPAFLRGLDAAELLTPQRSAGGHRRYSRYQLRLAARVRELIDAGNPLEAACRIVILEDQLAEAQRLNTDLQRTIDQRADPD
;
A
#
# COMPACT_ATOMS: atom_id res chain seq x y z
N MET A 1 4.06 -47.09 6.98
CA MET A 1 3.81 -45.81 7.67
C MET A 1 4.74 -44.76 7.06
N GLN A 2 4.23 -43.94 6.14
CA GLN A 2 5.00 -42.86 5.51
C GLN A 2 5.01 -41.65 6.44
N GLN A 3 6.21 -41.19 6.81
CA GLN A 3 6.42 -39.95 7.55
C GLN A 3 6.20 -38.77 6.62
N SER A 4 5.15 -38.00 6.88
CA SER A 4 4.86 -36.71 6.29
C SER A 4 5.84 -35.66 6.81
N ASN A 5 6.91 -35.42 6.05
CA ASN A 5 7.89 -34.37 6.34
C ASN A 5 7.31 -33.01 5.93
N SER A 6 6.86 -32.21 6.91
CA SER A 6 6.40 -30.84 6.71
C SER A 6 7.62 -29.94 6.47
N ASN A 7 7.72 -29.33 5.29
CA ASN A 7 8.85 -28.50 4.91
C ASN A 7 8.72 -27.09 5.57
N PRO A 8 9.70 -26.59 6.34
CA PRO A 8 9.61 -25.32 7.08
C PRO A 8 9.66 -24.05 6.20
N THR A 9 9.93 -24.18 4.90
CA THR A 9 10.08 -23.04 3.97
C THR A 9 8.77 -22.28 3.71
N ASP A 10 7.61 -22.95 3.72
CA ASP A 10 6.30 -22.32 3.46
C ASP A 10 5.91 -21.28 4.52
N ALA A 11 6.34 -21.49 5.77
CA ALA A 11 6.06 -20.58 6.88
C ALA A 11 6.86 -19.28 6.78
N SER A 12 8.11 -19.34 6.29
CA SER A 12 8.96 -18.16 6.06
C SER A 12 8.34 -17.24 5.00
N THR A 13 7.84 -17.83 3.91
CA THR A 13 7.20 -17.09 2.82
C THR A 13 5.83 -16.55 3.21
N ALA A 14 5.11 -17.23 4.11
CA ALA A 14 3.84 -16.75 4.63
C ALA A 14 4.04 -15.55 5.58
N ALA A 15 5.03 -15.61 6.47
CA ALA A 15 5.38 -14.50 7.36
C ALA A 15 5.87 -13.27 6.58
N GLU A 16 6.76 -13.44 5.59
CA GLU A 16 7.21 -12.35 4.72
C GLU A 16 6.06 -11.67 3.97
N ARG A 17 5.08 -12.44 3.48
CA ARG A 17 3.88 -11.90 2.82
C ARG A 17 2.94 -11.12 3.76
N LEU A 18 3.01 -11.37 5.07
CA LEU A 18 2.22 -10.63 6.05
C LEU A 18 2.86 -9.27 6.37
N ASP A 19 4.19 -9.19 6.32
CA ASP A 19 4.96 -7.96 6.55
C ASP A 19 5.16 -7.13 5.26
N ASP A 20 4.92 -7.73 4.10
CA ASP A 20 4.90 -7.05 2.81
C ASP A 20 3.66 -6.13 2.69
N ASP A 21 3.91 -4.84 2.83
CA ASP A 21 2.89 -3.78 2.74
C ASP A 21 2.21 -3.70 1.36
N ASP A 22 2.87 -4.23 0.31
CA ASP A 22 2.38 -4.26 -1.07
C ASP A 22 1.65 -5.57 -1.42
N TYR A 23 1.69 -6.57 -0.54
CA TYR A 23 0.96 -7.82 -0.75
C TYR A 23 -0.56 -7.59 -0.73
N PRO A 24 -1.30 -7.95 -1.80
CA PRO A 24 -2.72 -7.61 -1.93
C PRO A 24 -3.63 -8.61 -1.19
N ALA A 25 -3.59 -8.55 0.14
CA ALA A 25 -4.32 -9.44 1.04
C ALA A 25 -5.82 -9.10 1.17
N TYR A 26 -6.23 -7.85 0.94
CA TYR A 26 -7.55 -7.37 1.35
C TYR A 26 -8.55 -7.40 0.20
N SER A 27 -9.68 -8.08 0.40
CA SER A 27 -10.80 -8.01 -0.55
C SER A 27 -11.56 -6.68 -0.43
N MET A 28 -12.29 -6.31 -1.49
CA MET A 28 -13.13 -5.12 -1.53
C MET A 28 -13.97 -4.87 -0.26
N GLY A 29 -14.74 -5.87 0.17
CA GLY A 29 -15.61 -5.75 1.33
C GLY A 29 -14.83 -5.59 2.63
N ARG A 30 -13.69 -6.31 2.77
CA ARG A 30 -12.84 -6.20 3.95
C ARG A 30 -12.14 -4.84 4.01
N ALA A 31 -11.61 -4.36 2.88
CA ALA A 31 -11.02 -3.03 2.76
C ALA A 31 -12.01 -1.93 3.14
N ALA A 32 -13.23 -1.99 2.59
CA ALA A 32 -14.29 -1.04 2.90
C ALA A 32 -14.65 -1.03 4.40
N ALA A 33 -14.77 -2.21 5.01
CA ALA A 33 -15.08 -2.34 6.43
C ALA A 33 -13.95 -1.81 7.34
N ILE A 34 -12.69 -2.11 7.04
CA ILE A 34 -11.53 -1.61 7.81
C ILE A 34 -11.48 -0.09 7.80
N LEU A 35 -11.77 0.52 6.65
CA LEU A 35 -11.69 1.97 6.45
C LEU A 35 -12.96 2.72 6.86
N GLY A 36 -14.05 2.02 7.21
CA GLY A 36 -15.35 2.65 7.48
C GLY A 36 -15.94 3.37 6.26
N VAL A 37 -15.62 2.90 5.05
CA VAL A 37 -16.06 3.50 3.77
C VAL A 37 -16.96 2.55 2.99
N THR A 38 -17.62 3.07 1.96
CA THR A 38 -18.44 2.24 1.07
C THR A 38 -17.57 1.55 0.01
N PRO A 39 -18.00 0.40 -0.55
CA PRO A 39 -17.36 -0.13 -1.74
C PRO A 39 -17.40 0.83 -2.94
N ALA A 40 -18.39 1.72 -3.02
CA ALA A 40 -18.44 2.71 -4.09
C ALA A 40 -17.28 3.72 -3.99
N PHE A 41 -16.89 4.11 -2.78
CA PHE A 41 -15.75 4.97 -2.52
C PHE A 41 -14.45 4.39 -3.08
N LEU A 42 -14.10 3.16 -2.69
CA LEU A 42 -12.90 2.49 -3.19
C LEU A 42 -12.93 2.31 -4.72
N ARG A 43 -14.11 2.05 -5.31
CA ARG A 43 -14.24 2.03 -6.78
C ARG A 43 -13.96 3.39 -7.42
N GLY A 44 -14.33 4.48 -6.75
CA GLY A 44 -14.03 5.84 -7.17
C GLY A 44 -12.53 6.13 -7.15
N LEU A 45 -11.81 5.67 -6.12
CA LEU A 45 -10.35 5.79 -6.06
C LEU A 45 -9.65 5.01 -7.18
N ASP A 46 -10.13 3.80 -7.47
CA ASP A 46 -9.62 3.00 -8.58
C ASP A 46 -9.90 3.68 -9.95
N ALA A 47 -11.04 4.36 -10.09
CA ALA A 47 -11.40 5.09 -11.31
C ALA A 47 -10.61 6.40 -11.48
N ALA A 48 -10.19 7.02 -10.36
CA ALA A 48 -9.30 8.17 -10.35
C ALA A 48 -7.81 7.79 -10.49
N GLU A 49 -7.52 6.50 -10.76
CA GLU A 49 -6.16 5.94 -10.91
C GLU A 49 -5.24 6.14 -9.70
N LEU A 50 -5.78 6.56 -8.55
CA LEU A 50 -5.02 6.63 -7.29
C LEU A 50 -4.63 5.23 -6.82
N LEU A 51 -5.54 4.26 -7.01
CA LEU A 51 -5.34 2.88 -6.61
C LEU A 51 -5.33 1.97 -7.85
N THR A 52 -4.40 1.03 -7.87
CA THR A 52 -4.25 0.01 -8.91
C THR A 52 -4.37 -1.39 -8.29
N PRO A 53 -5.57 -1.81 -7.85
CA PRO A 53 -5.72 -3.07 -7.16
C PRO A 53 -5.45 -4.26 -8.08
N GLN A 54 -4.75 -5.27 -7.55
CA GLN A 54 -4.60 -6.54 -8.24
C GLN A 54 -5.98 -7.22 -8.37
N ARG A 55 -6.19 -7.99 -9.44
CA ARG A 55 -7.36 -8.84 -9.58
C ARG A 55 -6.97 -10.29 -9.27
N SER A 56 -7.75 -10.91 -8.39
CA SER A 56 -7.68 -12.37 -8.19
C SER A 56 -8.08 -13.13 -9.45
N ALA A 57 -7.82 -14.45 -9.50
CA ALA A 57 -8.26 -15.32 -10.59
C ALA A 57 -9.78 -15.24 -10.87
N GLY A 58 -10.59 -14.99 -9.84
CA GLY A 58 -12.04 -14.77 -9.96
C GLY A 58 -12.44 -13.34 -10.34
N GLY A 59 -11.51 -12.45 -10.69
CA GLY A 59 -11.78 -11.08 -11.12
C GLY A 59 -12.02 -10.06 -9.99
N HIS A 60 -12.09 -10.50 -8.74
CA HIS A 60 -12.27 -9.63 -7.58
C HIS A 60 -11.02 -8.79 -7.29
N ARG A 61 -11.25 -7.51 -6.97
CA ARG A 61 -10.21 -6.56 -6.56
C ARG A 61 -9.59 -6.96 -5.23
N ARG A 62 -8.27 -6.83 -5.16
CA ARG A 62 -7.41 -7.11 -4.02
C ARG A 62 -6.53 -5.90 -3.78
N TYR A 63 -6.52 -5.45 -2.53
CA TYR A 63 -5.82 -4.26 -2.09
C TYR A 63 -4.69 -4.64 -1.16
N SER A 64 -3.56 -3.94 -1.30
CA SER A 64 -2.44 -4.02 -0.37
C SER A 64 -2.67 -3.15 0.87
N ARG A 65 -1.85 -3.34 1.91
CA ARG A 65 -1.94 -2.50 3.11
C ARG A 65 -1.56 -1.06 2.80
N TYR A 66 -0.55 -0.86 1.95
CA TYR A 66 -0.17 0.45 1.44
C TYR A 66 -1.33 1.16 0.73
N GLN A 67 -2.06 0.47 -0.15
CA GLN A 67 -3.25 1.02 -0.82
C GLN A 67 -4.36 1.42 0.16
N LEU A 68 -4.54 0.67 1.26
CA LEU A 68 -5.49 1.05 2.31
C LEU A 68 -5.04 2.31 3.07
N ARG A 69 -3.72 2.50 3.29
CA ARG A 69 -3.20 3.74 3.90
C ARG A 69 -3.49 4.96 3.03
N LEU A 70 -3.29 4.85 1.71
CA LEU A 70 -3.64 5.92 0.77
C LEU A 70 -5.14 6.23 0.78
N ALA A 71 -5.99 5.19 0.75
CA ALA A 71 -7.44 5.34 0.80
C ALA A 71 -7.94 6.00 2.10
N ALA A 72 -7.32 5.66 3.24
CA ALA A 72 -7.59 6.31 4.52
C ALA A 72 -7.26 7.81 4.47
N ARG A 73 -6.10 8.17 3.92
CA ARG A 73 -5.69 9.56 3.78
C ARG A 73 -6.63 10.38 2.89
N VAL A 74 -7.08 9.80 1.76
CA VAL A 74 -8.09 10.46 0.92
C VAL A 74 -9.40 10.66 1.67
N ARG A 75 -9.81 9.67 2.48
CA ARG A 75 -11.02 9.78 3.28
C ARG A 75 -10.95 10.96 4.26
N GLU A 76 -9.83 11.12 4.96
CA GLU A 76 -9.59 12.25 5.87
C GLU A 76 -9.73 13.60 5.15
N LEU A 77 -9.13 13.74 3.96
CA LEU A 77 -9.18 14.97 3.18
C LEU A 77 -10.61 15.30 2.72
N ILE A 78 -11.38 14.29 2.32
CA ILE A 78 -12.79 14.47 1.93
C ILE A 78 -13.66 14.84 3.13
N ASP A 79 -13.43 14.21 4.29
CA ASP A 79 -14.11 14.58 5.53
C ASP A 79 -13.78 16.01 5.97
N ALA A 80 -12.58 16.51 5.63
CA ALA A 80 -12.19 17.91 5.80
C ALA A 80 -12.79 18.87 4.73
N GLY A 81 -13.63 18.37 3.82
CA GLY A 81 -14.35 19.17 2.82
C GLY A 81 -13.65 19.30 1.46
N ASN A 82 -12.57 18.56 1.22
CA ASN A 82 -11.92 18.58 -0.09
C ASN A 82 -12.70 17.74 -1.12
N PRO A 83 -12.83 18.21 -2.37
CA PRO A 83 -13.34 17.38 -3.45
C PRO A 83 -12.48 16.12 -3.67
N LEU A 84 -13.09 15.03 -4.12
CA LEU A 84 -12.41 13.74 -4.36
C LEU A 84 -11.16 13.89 -5.24
N GLU A 85 -11.27 14.63 -6.34
CA GLU A 85 -10.15 14.86 -7.27
C GLU A 85 -8.98 15.57 -6.59
N ALA A 86 -9.26 16.62 -5.82
CA ALA A 86 -8.26 17.35 -5.06
C ALA A 86 -7.62 16.46 -3.98
N ALA A 87 -8.43 15.69 -3.25
CA ALA A 87 -7.93 14.75 -2.25
C ALA A 87 -7.01 13.69 -2.86
N CYS A 88 -7.41 13.06 -3.97
CA CYS A 88 -6.55 12.12 -4.71
C CYS A 88 -5.24 12.77 -5.14
N ARG A 89 -5.29 14.00 -5.68
CA ARG A 89 -4.10 14.71 -6.13
C ARG A 89 -3.14 15.04 -4.99
N ILE A 90 -3.67 15.48 -3.84
CA ILE A 90 -2.89 15.76 -2.64
C ILE A 90 -2.18 14.48 -2.18
N VAL A 91 -2.88 13.35 -2.08
CA VAL A 91 -2.29 12.10 -1.60
C VAL A 91 -1.19 11.58 -2.52
N ILE A 92 -1.36 11.68 -3.84
CA ILE A 92 -0.30 11.34 -4.81
C ILE A 92 0.95 12.18 -4.57
N LEU A 93 0.78 13.49 -4.34
CA LEU A 93 1.89 14.41 -4.11
C LEU A 93 2.57 14.16 -2.76
N GLU A 94 1.79 13.87 -1.70
CA GLU A 94 2.33 13.50 -0.39
C GLU A 94 3.19 12.23 -0.48
N ASP A 95 2.73 11.24 -1.25
CA ASP A 95 3.45 9.98 -1.46
C ASP A 95 4.74 10.19 -2.26
N GLN A 96 4.67 10.92 -3.38
CA GLN A 96 5.85 11.29 -4.18
C GLN A 96 6.87 12.10 -3.37
N LEU A 97 6.40 12.99 -2.49
CA LEU A 97 7.26 13.77 -1.62
C LEU A 97 7.97 12.88 -0.60
N ALA A 98 7.24 11.95 0.03
CA ALA A 98 7.81 10.99 0.97
C ALA A 98 8.88 10.11 0.31
N GLU A 99 8.61 9.61 -0.91
CA GLU A 99 9.56 8.84 -1.71
C GLU A 99 10.84 9.66 -2.01
N ALA A 100 10.67 10.89 -2.51
CA ALA A 100 11.80 11.77 -2.83
C ALA A 100 12.66 12.10 -1.59
N GLN A 101 12.02 12.34 -0.44
CA GLN A 101 12.71 12.61 0.81
C GLN A 101 13.52 11.39 1.30
N ARG A 102 12.99 10.17 1.15
CA ARG A 102 13.72 8.92 1.47
C ARG A 102 14.95 8.78 0.60
N LEU A 103 14.79 8.91 -0.72
CA LEU A 103 15.90 8.83 -1.68
C LEU A 103 16.98 9.88 -1.39
N ASN A 104 16.58 11.12 -1.11
CA ASN A 104 17.53 12.18 -0.75
C ASN A 104 18.31 11.84 0.53
N THR A 105 17.64 11.28 1.54
CA THR A 105 18.29 10.89 2.80
C THR A 105 19.31 9.76 2.58
N ASP A 106 18.96 8.76 1.76
CA ASP A 106 19.87 7.65 1.46
C ASP A 106 21.06 8.07 0.59
N LEU A 107 20.83 8.99 -0.37
CA LEU A 107 21.90 9.60 -1.15
C LEU A 107 22.83 10.43 -0.27
N GLN A 108 22.28 11.25 0.63
CA GLN A 108 23.09 12.04 1.56
C GLN A 108 23.94 11.13 2.46
N ARG A 109 23.35 10.05 3.01
CA ARG A 109 24.09 9.06 3.79
C ARG A 109 25.24 8.44 2.99
N THR A 110 25.01 8.14 1.72
CA THR A 110 26.05 7.58 0.84
C THR A 110 27.17 8.57 0.54
N ILE A 111 26.84 9.86 0.37
CA ILE A 111 27.82 10.94 0.18
C ILE A 111 28.67 11.11 1.44
N ASP A 112 28.02 11.17 2.61
CA ASP A 112 28.70 11.34 3.90
C ASP A 112 29.67 10.17 4.17
N GLN A 113 29.26 8.93 3.85
CA GLN A 113 30.11 7.74 3.95
C GLN A 113 31.33 7.74 3.00
N ARG A 114 31.26 8.46 1.87
CA ARG A 114 32.39 8.57 0.92
C ARG A 114 33.31 9.75 1.24
N ALA A 115 32.80 10.78 1.91
CA ALA A 115 33.53 11.97 2.29
C ALA A 115 34.43 11.77 3.52
N ASP A 116 34.33 10.61 4.18
CA ASP A 116 35.19 10.17 5.29
C ASP A 116 36.13 9.02 4.84
N PRO A 117 37.12 9.27 3.97
CA PRO A 117 38.25 8.37 3.85
C PRO A 117 39.25 8.68 4.97
N ASP A 118 39.62 7.67 5.75
CA ASP A 118 40.84 7.69 6.57
C ASP A 118 42.06 8.18 5.74
#